data_AF-A0A969MXT5-F1
#
_entry.id   AF-A0A969MXT5-F1
#
_cell.length_a   1.000
_cell.length_b   1.000
_cell.length_c   1.000
_cell.angle_alpha   90.00
_cell.angle_beta   90.00
_cell.angle_gamma   90.00
#
_symmetry.space_group_name_H-M   'P 1'
#
loop_
_entity.id
_entity.type
_entity.pdbx_description
1 polymer ?
#
loop_
_entity_poly.entity_id
_entity_poly.type
_entity_poly.pdbx_seq_one_letter_code
_entity_poly.pdbx_strand_id
1 'polypeptide(L)'
;MQLEPPLPRYCTRAVWEQGKQYYRLPTGASYPGVTTILSATEPPEQKQALWKWRKRVGQEAAQQITSQSSRWGIKLHKYIEAKLQGHEPEDLPPELTGFWNSIHPFLDQAVERSLLIEGTVWNSKYRYAGKLDCLAIVEGQPTICDWKTAQKPRQSAWNKTHYLQCAAYATAVEQVYIKFGIAVKQSLGRCRIA
;
A
#
# COMPACT_ATOMS: atom_id res chain seq x y z
N MET A 1 -17.13 20.65 -6.49
CA MET A 1 -17.78 19.60 -5.68
C MET A 1 -16.93 19.43 -4.42
N GLN A 2 -17.40 19.94 -3.28
CA GLN A 2 -16.69 19.76 -2.01
C GLN A 2 -16.94 18.31 -1.56
N LEU A 3 -15.93 17.44 -1.65
CA LEU A 3 -15.99 16.10 -1.08
C LEU A 3 -16.09 16.25 0.45
N GLU A 4 -17.17 15.78 1.07
CA GLU A 4 -17.29 15.73 2.53
C GLU A 4 -16.53 14.50 3.08
N PRO A 5 -15.52 14.69 3.94
CA PRO A 5 -14.74 13.61 4.53
C PRO A 5 -15.30 13.13 5.88
N PRO A 6 -14.91 11.92 6.35
CA PRO A 6 -14.18 10.88 5.62
C PRO A 6 -15.10 9.97 4.79
N LEU A 7 -14.57 9.34 3.73
CA LEU A 7 -15.30 8.30 3.01
C LEU A 7 -15.62 7.12 3.95
N PRO A 8 -16.74 6.41 3.76
CA PRO A 8 -17.07 5.25 4.59
C PRO A 8 -15.99 4.18 4.46
N ARG A 9 -15.33 3.83 5.57
CA ARG A 9 -14.26 2.84 5.57
C ARG A 9 -14.81 1.42 5.59
N TYR A 10 -14.70 0.71 4.47
CA TYR A 10 -15.02 -0.71 4.41
C TYR A 10 -13.84 -1.57 4.90
N CYS A 11 -14.08 -2.39 5.93
CA CYS A 11 -13.13 -3.37 6.44
C CYS A 11 -13.63 -4.77 6.10
N THR A 12 -13.13 -5.35 5.02
CA THR A 12 -13.47 -6.73 4.66
C THR A 12 -12.56 -7.71 5.40
N ARG A 13 -13.04 -8.95 5.58
CA ARG A 13 -12.24 -9.99 6.22
C ARG A 13 -11.23 -10.55 5.21
N ALA A 14 -9.95 -10.32 5.46
CA ALA A 14 -8.89 -11.03 4.76
C ALA A 14 -8.86 -12.48 5.23
N VAL A 15 -8.83 -13.43 4.29
CA VAL A 15 -8.73 -14.86 4.53
C VAL A 15 -7.57 -15.45 3.74
N TRP A 16 -6.96 -16.51 4.28
CA TRP A 16 -5.83 -17.18 3.67
C TRP A 16 -6.26 -18.58 3.24
N GLU A 17 -6.12 -18.86 1.95
CA GLU A 17 -6.50 -20.14 1.34
C GLU A 17 -5.31 -20.63 0.51
N GLN A 18 -4.76 -21.81 0.85
CA GLN A 18 -3.57 -22.38 0.20
C GLN A 18 -2.38 -21.39 0.10
N GLY A 19 -2.15 -20.60 1.15
CA GLY A 19 -1.08 -19.61 1.22
C GLY A 19 -1.30 -18.34 0.38
N LYS A 20 -2.49 -18.16 -0.20
CA LYS A 20 -2.89 -16.98 -0.98
C LYS A 20 -3.91 -16.15 -0.22
N GLN A 21 -3.84 -14.83 -0.35
CA GLN A 21 -4.74 -13.92 0.32
C GLN A 21 -6.00 -13.66 -0.53
N TYR A 22 -7.15 -13.78 0.10
CA TYR A 22 -8.45 -13.41 -0.45
C TYR A 22 -9.16 -12.43 0.49
N TYR A 23 -10.14 -11.70 -0.03
CA TYR A 23 -11.00 -10.80 0.72
C TYR A 23 -12.45 -11.24 0.56
N ARG A 24 -13.13 -11.52 1.68
CA ARG A 24 -14.57 -11.79 1.70
C ARG A 24 -15.33 -10.48 1.77
N LEU A 25 -16.03 -10.16 0.69
CA LEU A 25 -16.82 -8.94 0.57
C LEU A 25 -18.13 -9.04 1.37
N PRO A 26 -18.75 -7.90 1.71
CA PRO A 26 -20.06 -7.88 2.39
C PRO A 26 -21.16 -8.59 1.60
N THR A 27 -21.01 -8.68 0.27
CA THR A 27 -21.94 -9.39 -0.63
C THR A 27 -21.83 -10.91 -0.57
N GLY A 28 -20.85 -11.45 0.19
CA GLY A 28 -20.54 -12.88 0.23
C GLY A 28 -19.55 -13.36 -0.84
N ALA A 29 -19.23 -12.52 -1.83
CA ALA A 29 -18.20 -12.85 -2.82
C ALA A 29 -16.80 -12.89 -2.19
N SER A 30 -15.93 -13.78 -2.69
CA SER A 30 -14.52 -13.86 -2.30
C SER A 30 -13.64 -13.54 -3.50
N TYR A 31 -12.77 -12.54 -3.37
CA TYR A 31 -11.85 -12.12 -4.44
C TYR A 31 -10.38 -12.22 -4.01
N PRO A 32 -9.47 -12.63 -4.91
CA PRO A 32 -8.05 -12.63 -4.63
C PRO A 32 -7.53 -11.21 -4.37
N GLY A 33 -6.52 -11.11 -3.51
CA GLY A 33 -5.79 -9.87 -3.28
C GLY A 33 -5.02 -9.41 -4.52
N VAL A 34 -4.92 -8.09 -4.74
CA VAL A 34 -4.06 -7.53 -5.80
C VAL A 34 -2.63 -8.06 -5.71
N THR A 35 -2.05 -8.10 -4.51
CA THR A 35 -0.71 -8.65 -4.27
C THR A 35 -0.62 -10.14 -4.61
N THR A 36 -1.68 -10.91 -4.35
CA THR A 36 -1.77 -12.34 -4.70
C THR A 36 -1.74 -12.54 -6.21
N ILE A 37 -2.50 -11.75 -6.96
CA ILE A 37 -2.50 -11.79 -8.43
C ILE A 37 -1.11 -11.43 -8.95
N LEU A 38 -0.54 -10.31 -8.49
CA LEU A 38 0.76 -9.82 -8.93
C LEU A 38 1.89 -10.83 -8.66
N SER A 39 1.91 -11.48 -7.50
CA SER A 39 2.88 -12.53 -7.19
C SER A 39 2.68 -13.78 -8.06
N ALA A 40 1.45 -14.14 -8.39
CA ALA A 40 1.17 -15.28 -9.26
C ALA A 40 1.63 -15.02 -10.71
N THR A 41 1.48 -13.80 -11.20
CA THR A 41 1.86 -13.37 -12.56
C THR A 41 3.29 -12.84 -12.67
N GLU A 42 4.09 -12.93 -11.60
CA GLU A 42 5.45 -12.40 -11.60
C GLU A 42 6.35 -13.18 -12.59
N PRO A 43 7.13 -12.47 -13.45
CA PRO A 43 8.01 -13.10 -14.43
C PRO A 43 9.04 -14.05 -13.79
N PRO A 44 9.42 -15.15 -14.47
CA PRO A 44 10.39 -16.11 -13.95
C PRO A 44 11.74 -15.48 -13.56
N GLU A 45 12.18 -14.42 -14.25
CA GLU A 45 13.45 -13.75 -14.02
C GLU A 45 13.49 -13.08 -12.63
N GLN A 46 12.37 -12.49 -12.20
CA GLN A 46 12.26 -11.86 -10.88
C GLN A 46 12.31 -12.90 -9.77
N LYS A 47 11.62 -14.03 -9.96
CA LYS A 47 11.68 -15.18 -9.04
C LYS A 47 13.12 -15.72 -8.94
N GLN A 48 13.81 -15.81 -10.07
CA GLN A 48 15.20 -16.26 -10.10
C GLN A 48 16.15 -15.27 -9.42
N ALA A 49 15.94 -13.96 -9.61
CA ALA A 49 16.74 -12.92 -8.95
C ALA A 49 16.58 -12.98 -7.42
N LEU A 50 15.35 -13.17 -6.92
CA LEU A 50 15.09 -13.36 -5.50
C LEU A 50 15.75 -14.63 -4.96
N TRP A 51 15.69 -15.73 -5.70
CA TRP A 51 16.36 -16.98 -5.33
C TRP A 51 17.88 -16.84 -5.28
N LYS A 52 18.49 -16.19 -6.28
CA LYS A 52 19.94 -15.89 -6.32
C LYS A 52 20.35 -15.02 -5.13
N TRP A 53 19.54 -14.01 -4.78
CA TRP A 53 19.77 -13.18 -3.59
C TRP A 53 19.73 -14.01 -2.31
N ARG A 54 18.70 -14.86 -2.11
CA ARG A 54 18.60 -15.77 -0.96
C ARG A 54 19.79 -16.71 -0.85
N LYS A 55 20.25 -17.27 -1.98
CA LYS A 55 21.44 -18.13 -2.03
C LYS A 55 22.71 -17.38 -1.64
N ARG A 56 22.84 -16.11 -2.05
CA ARG A 56 24.01 -15.27 -1.75
C ARG A 56 24.11 -14.86 -0.28
N VAL A 57 22.99 -14.50 0.36
CA VAL A 57 22.99 -14.05 1.76
C VAL A 57 22.82 -15.19 2.76
N GLY A 58 22.31 -16.35 2.31
CA GLY A 58 21.96 -17.48 3.17
C GLY A 58 20.49 -17.45 3.61
N GLN A 59 19.90 -18.63 3.81
CA GLN A 59 18.46 -18.76 4.11
C GLN A 59 18.06 -18.05 5.41
N GLU A 60 18.83 -18.26 6.48
CA GLU A 60 18.56 -17.65 7.78
C GLU A 60 18.67 -16.13 7.73
N ALA A 61 19.75 -15.59 7.17
CA ALA A 61 19.92 -14.16 6.99
C ALA A 61 18.81 -13.55 6.10
N ALA A 62 18.43 -14.23 5.01
CA ALA A 62 17.32 -13.80 4.16
C ALA A 62 16.00 -13.74 4.93
N GLN A 63 15.73 -14.72 5.79
CA GLN A 63 14.54 -14.75 6.64
C GLN A 63 14.55 -13.62 7.67
N GLN A 64 15.69 -13.37 8.30
CA GLN A 64 15.85 -12.26 9.25
C GLN A 64 15.61 -10.90 8.58
N ILE A 65 16.25 -10.64 7.44
CA ILE A 65 16.10 -9.41 6.66
C ILE A 65 14.64 -9.21 6.24
N THR A 66 13.98 -10.26 5.74
CA THR A 66 12.58 -10.20 5.29
C THR A 66 11.63 -9.91 6.45
N SER A 67 11.84 -10.58 7.59
CA SER A 67 11.01 -10.43 8.79
C SER A 67 11.17 -9.04 9.40
N GLN A 68 12.40 -8.53 9.48
CA GLN A 68 12.70 -7.19 9.95
C GLN A 68 12.08 -6.13 9.05
N SER A 69 12.26 -6.24 7.72
CA SER A 69 11.67 -5.31 6.75
C SER A 69 10.14 -5.26 6.86
N SER A 70 9.50 -6.42 7.05
CA SER A 70 8.04 -6.51 7.25
C SER A 70 7.59 -5.84 8.55
N ARG A 71 8.30 -6.08 9.66
CA ARG A 71 8.01 -5.44 10.96
C ARG A 71 8.13 -3.92 10.89
N TRP A 72 9.18 -3.42 10.23
CA TRP A 72 9.40 -1.99 10.06
C TRP A 72 8.33 -1.35 9.18
N GLY A 73 7.95 -1.99 8.08
CA GLY A 73 6.84 -1.54 7.23
C GLY A 73 5.53 -1.41 8.02
N ILE A 74 5.14 -2.46 8.75
CA ILE A 74 3.91 -2.44 9.57
C ILE A 74 3.93 -1.31 10.59
N LYS A 75 5.05 -1.11 11.31
CA LYS A 75 5.18 -0.02 12.29
C LYS A 75 5.08 1.35 11.63
N LEU A 76 5.78 1.56 10.51
CA LEU A 76 5.76 2.82 9.79
C LEU A 76 4.35 3.18 9.32
N HIS A 77 3.59 2.22 8.76
CA HIS A 77 2.20 2.47 8.35
C HIS A 77 1.32 2.92 9.52
N LYS A 78 1.51 2.34 10.71
CA LYS A 78 0.78 2.78 11.92
C LYS A 78 1.08 4.24 12.28
N TYR A 79 2.34 4.66 12.19
CA TYR A 79 2.71 6.05 12.45
C TYR A 79 2.17 7.00 11.38
N ILE A 80 2.19 6.58 10.11
CA ILE A 80 1.59 7.36 9.01
C ILE A 80 0.07 7.49 9.21
N GLU A 81 -0.63 6.40 9.56
CA GLU A 81 -2.06 6.41 9.88
C GLU A 81 -2.36 7.39 11.02
N ALA A 82 -1.60 7.33 12.12
CA ALA A 82 -1.77 8.23 13.26
C ALA A 82 -1.61 9.71 12.85
N LYS A 83 -0.55 10.04 12.09
CA LYS A 83 -0.30 11.40 11.59
C LYS A 83 -1.38 11.90 10.65
N LEU A 84 -1.85 11.06 9.74
CA LEU A 84 -2.97 11.40 8.85
C LEU A 84 -4.31 11.57 9.58
N GLN A 85 -4.40 11.09 10.82
CA GLN A 85 -5.53 11.29 11.75
C GLN A 85 -5.30 12.46 12.74
N GLY A 86 -4.19 13.21 12.60
CA GLY A 86 -3.87 14.37 13.43
C GLY A 86 -3.10 14.05 14.73
N HIS A 87 -2.55 12.84 14.88
CA HIS A 87 -1.76 12.45 16.04
C HIS A 87 -0.27 12.37 15.67
N GLU A 88 0.61 12.90 16.51
CA GLU A 88 2.04 12.70 16.35
C GLU A 88 2.50 11.36 16.95
N PRO A 89 3.52 10.70 16.37
CA PRO A 89 4.06 9.48 16.92
C PRO A 89 4.86 9.77 18.21
N GLU A 90 4.36 9.32 19.36
CA GLU A 90 5.00 9.58 20.66
C GLU A 90 6.29 8.78 20.88
N ASP A 91 6.40 7.58 20.27
CA ASP A 91 7.53 6.65 20.47
C ASP A 91 8.10 6.14 19.14
N LEU A 92 8.74 7.01 18.36
CA LEU A 92 9.40 6.60 17.11
C LEU A 92 10.74 5.87 17.39
N PRO A 93 10.89 4.59 17.01
CA PRO A 93 12.14 3.86 17.20
C PRO A 93 13.27 4.45 16.34
N PRO A 94 14.53 4.47 16.83
CA PRO A 94 15.66 4.99 16.07
C PRO A 94 15.81 4.38 14.67
N GLU A 95 15.47 3.10 14.50
CA GLU A 95 15.55 2.40 13.22
C GLU A 95 14.51 2.88 12.19
N LEU A 96 13.45 3.56 12.65
CA LEU A 96 12.41 4.13 11.79
C LEU A 96 12.59 5.62 11.53
N THR A 97 13.47 6.31 12.27
CA THR A 97 13.70 7.76 12.16
C THR A 97 14.06 8.18 10.73
N GLY A 98 14.92 7.44 10.04
CA GLY A 98 15.27 7.74 8.64
C GLY A 98 14.05 7.67 7.71
N PHE A 99 13.24 6.61 7.83
CA PHE A 99 12.02 6.46 7.03
C PHE A 99 10.98 7.54 7.37
N TRP A 100 10.81 7.86 8.66
CA TRP A 100 9.88 8.87 9.12
C TRP A 100 10.26 10.26 8.61
N ASN A 101 11.49 10.69 8.82
CA ASN A 101 11.98 12.00 8.36
C ASN A 101 11.88 12.15 6.84
N SER A 102 11.94 11.03 6.11
CA SER A 102 11.74 11.01 4.66
C SER A 102 10.29 11.25 4.24
N ILE A 103 9.33 10.65 4.94
CA ILE A 103 7.89 10.72 4.60
C ILE A 103 7.17 11.89 5.26
N HIS A 104 7.52 12.23 6.50
CA HIS A 104 6.83 13.21 7.33
C HIS A 104 6.62 14.57 6.67
N PRO A 105 7.63 15.21 6.02
CA PRO A 105 7.41 16.50 5.36
C PRO A 105 6.36 16.44 4.25
N PHE A 106 6.24 15.30 3.55
CA PHE A 106 5.22 15.13 2.51
C PHE A 106 3.82 14.97 3.13
N LEU A 107 3.70 14.21 4.22
CA LEU A 107 2.44 14.07 4.93
C LEU A 107 1.96 15.40 5.51
N ASP A 108 2.90 16.24 5.95
CA ASP A 108 2.60 17.52 6.60
C ASP A 108 2.31 18.66 5.59
N GLN A 109 3.03 18.69 4.46
CA GLN A 109 3.00 19.83 3.54
C GLN A 109 2.22 19.57 2.24
N ALA A 110 2.18 18.32 1.76
CA ALA A 110 1.61 17.99 0.46
C ALA A 110 0.26 17.26 0.56
N VAL A 111 0.02 16.52 1.64
CA VAL A 111 -1.28 15.90 1.88
C VAL A 111 -2.22 16.95 2.47
N GLU A 112 -3.05 17.55 1.61
CA GLU A 112 -4.03 18.56 2.01
C GLU A 112 -5.15 17.95 2.86
N ARG A 113 -5.55 16.71 2.50
CA ARG A 113 -6.65 16.02 3.17
C ARG A 113 -6.67 14.52 2.91
N SER A 114 -6.78 13.73 3.96
CA SER A 114 -7.04 12.29 3.87
C SER A 114 -8.53 12.02 3.56
N LEU A 115 -8.81 11.22 2.53
CA LEU A 115 -10.18 10.79 2.17
C LEU A 115 -10.49 9.38 2.69
N LEU A 116 -9.50 8.49 2.65
CA LEU A 116 -9.59 7.10 3.13
C LEU A 116 -8.22 6.65 3.63
N ILE A 117 -8.16 6.00 4.79
CA ILE A 117 -6.93 5.42 5.35
C ILE A 117 -7.18 3.95 5.65
N GLU A 118 -6.28 3.07 5.19
CA GLU A 118 -6.28 1.63 5.49
C GLU A 118 -7.63 0.94 5.16
N GLY A 119 -8.29 1.37 4.08
CA GLY A 119 -9.60 0.89 3.65
C GLY A 119 -9.52 -0.26 2.63
N THR A 120 -10.47 -1.20 2.68
CA THR A 120 -10.58 -2.22 1.63
C THR A 120 -11.30 -1.67 0.41
N VAL A 121 -10.74 -1.92 -0.77
CA VAL A 121 -11.35 -1.65 -2.06
C VAL A 121 -11.42 -2.92 -2.91
N TRP A 122 -12.38 -3.00 -3.81
CA TRP A 122 -12.55 -4.14 -4.71
C TRP A 122 -13.04 -3.70 -6.08
N ASN A 123 -12.78 -4.55 -7.07
CA ASN A 123 -13.38 -4.41 -8.38
C ASN A 123 -14.21 -5.66 -8.70
N SER A 124 -15.53 -5.51 -8.78
CA SER A 124 -16.44 -6.63 -9.03
C SER A 124 -16.45 -7.09 -10.49
N LYS A 125 -16.12 -6.21 -11.44
CA LYS A 125 -16.05 -6.55 -12.87
C LYS A 125 -14.85 -7.47 -13.15
N TYR A 126 -13.70 -7.12 -12.57
CA TYR A 126 -12.43 -7.85 -12.75
C TYR A 126 -12.11 -8.80 -11.57
N ARG A 127 -12.98 -8.86 -10.56
CA ARG A 127 -12.97 -9.81 -9.45
C ARG A 127 -11.66 -9.83 -8.65
N TYR A 128 -11.19 -8.67 -8.19
CA TYR A 128 -10.06 -8.56 -7.28
C TYR A 128 -10.36 -7.60 -6.13
N ALA A 129 -9.58 -7.67 -5.06
CA ALA A 129 -9.69 -6.78 -3.90
C ALA A 129 -8.33 -6.45 -3.29
N GLY A 130 -8.28 -5.47 -2.40
CA GLY A 130 -7.09 -5.20 -1.61
C GLY A 130 -7.29 -4.12 -0.56
N LYS A 131 -6.32 -4.01 0.35
CA LYS A 131 -6.25 -2.93 1.32
C LYS A 131 -5.41 -1.80 0.73
N LEU A 132 -6.01 -0.62 0.63
CA LEU A 132 -5.34 0.60 0.21
C LEU A 132 -4.72 1.28 1.44
N ASP A 133 -3.47 1.74 1.34
CA ASP A 133 -2.83 2.48 2.43
C ASP A 133 -3.51 3.82 2.65
N CYS A 134 -3.62 4.66 1.61
CA CYS A 134 -4.32 5.94 1.69
C CYS A 134 -4.88 6.42 0.33
N LEU A 135 -6.05 7.05 0.36
CA LEU A 135 -6.53 7.96 -0.68
C LEU A 135 -6.56 9.36 -0.07
N ALA A 136 -5.88 10.31 -0.70
CA ALA A 136 -5.77 11.70 -0.22
C ALA A 136 -5.95 12.71 -1.34
N ILE A 137 -6.23 13.96 -0.97
CA ILE A 137 -6.07 15.12 -1.84
C ILE A 137 -4.61 15.58 -1.74
N VAL A 138 -3.93 15.59 -2.88
CA VAL A 138 -2.56 16.08 -3.04
C VAL A 138 -2.56 16.96 -4.27
N GLU A 139 -2.09 18.20 -4.14
CA GLU A 139 -2.10 19.20 -5.22
C GLU A 139 -3.51 19.38 -5.84
N GLY A 140 -4.53 19.41 -4.99
CA GLY A 140 -5.93 19.52 -5.37
C GLY A 140 -6.54 18.27 -6.03
N GLN A 141 -5.80 17.16 -6.15
CA GLN A 141 -6.24 15.96 -6.87
C GLN A 141 -6.41 14.72 -5.98
N PRO A 142 -7.48 13.92 -6.16
CA PRO A 142 -7.60 12.60 -5.55
C PRO A 142 -6.46 11.67 -6.00
N THR A 143 -5.70 11.22 -5.02
CA THR A 143 -4.40 10.56 -5.19
C THR A 143 -4.33 9.27 -4.39
N ILE A 144 -4.03 8.17 -5.06
CA ILE A 144 -3.69 6.90 -4.42
C ILE A 144 -2.28 7.03 -3.84
N CYS A 145 -2.14 6.83 -2.55
CA CYS A 145 -0.87 6.84 -1.85
C CYS A 145 -0.55 5.42 -1.37
N ASP A 146 0.58 4.88 -1.81
CA ASP A 146 1.11 3.57 -1.41
C ASP A 146 2.49 3.77 -0.78
N TRP A 147 2.58 3.49 0.51
CA TRP A 147 3.77 3.75 1.32
C TRP A 147 4.72 2.57 1.23
N LYS A 148 6.03 2.83 1.04
CA LYS A 148 7.03 1.77 0.94
C LYS A 148 8.32 2.16 1.65
N THR A 149 8.83 1.23 2.46
CA THR A 149 10.19 1.29 2.98
C THR A 149 11.17 0.71 1.97
N ALA A 150 12.33 1.35 1.81
CA ALA A 150 13.46 0.77 1.10
C ALA A 150 14.77 1.13 1.78
N GLN A 151 15.64 0.15 1.95
CA GLN A 151 16.99 0.36 2.49
C GLN A 151 17.99 0.81 1.41
N LYS A 152 17.61 0.73 0.13
CA LYS A 152 18.48 1.08 -1.00
C LYS A 152 17.69 1.90 -2.02
N PRO A 153 18.37 2.79 -2.78
CA PRO A 153 17.75 3.44 -3.92
C PRO A 153 17.10 2.42 -4.84
N ARG A 154 15.83 2.65 -5.18
CA ARG A 154 15.11 1.83 -6.15
C ARG A 154 15.13 2.50 -7.50
N GLN A 155 15.43 1.72 -8.54
CA GLN A 155 15.26 2.16 -9.91
C GLN A 155 13.79 2.05 -10.30
N SER A 156 13.28 2.99 -11.10
CA SER A 156 11.88 2.98 -11.56
C SER A 156 11.47 1.66 -12.22
N ALA A 157 12.40 1.02 -12.95
CA ALA A 157 12.19 -0.28 -13.58
C ALA A 157 11.85 -1.40 -12.58
N TRP A 158 12.28 -1.29 -11.32
CA TRP A 158 12.01 -2.28 -10.26
C TRP A 158 10.63 -2.07 -9.61
N ASN A 159 9.97 -0.94 -9.86
CA ASN A 159 8.72 -0.56 -9.22
C ASN A 159 7.48 -0.85 -10.09
N LYS A 160 7.62 -1.56 -11.22
CA LYS A 160 6.50 -1.90 -12.12
C LYS A 160 5.32 -2.55 -11.39
N THR A 161 5.59 -3.50 -10.49
CA THR A 161 4.56 -4.16 -9.68
C THR A 161 3.79 -3.18 -8.79
N HIS A 162 4.47 -2.15 -8.28
CA HIS A 162 3.84 -1.12 -7.45
C HIS A 162 2.95 -0.20 -8.30
N TYR A 163 3.38 0.15 -9.51
CA TYR A 163 2.54 0.91 -10.45
C TYR A 163 1.27 0.13 -10.83
N LEU A 164 1.38 -1.18 -11.07
CA LEU A 164 0.22 -2.04 -11.32
C LEU A 164 -0.71 -2.13 -10.10
N GLN A 165 -0.14 -2.21 -8.89
CA GLN A 165 -0.90 -2.20 -7.65
C GLN A 165 -1.69 -0.89 -7.49
N CYS A 166 -1.04 0.26 -7.68
CA CYS A 166 -1.70 1.57 -7.64
C CYS A 166 -2.80 1.71 -8.70
N ALA A 167 -2.56 1.26 -9.93
CA ALA A 167 -3.57 1.29 -11.00
C ALA A 167 -4.78 0.41 -10.69
N ALA A 168 -4.56 -0.79 -10.13
CA ALA A 168 -5.65 -1.64 -9.65
C ALA A 168 -6.45 -0.94 -8.55
N TYR A 169 -5.78 -0.35 -7.56
CA TYR A 169 -6.47 0.38 -6.49
C TYR A 169 -7.21 1.61 -6.97
N ALA A 170 -6.68 2.36 -7.95
CA ALA A 170 -7.38 3.49 -8.55
C ALA A 170 -8.75 3.09 -9.10
N THR A 171 -8.79 2.07 -9.96
CA THR A 171 -10.05 1.61 -10.56
C THR A 171 -10.99 0.93 -9.56
N ALA A 172 -10.46 0.30 -8.50
CA ALA A 172 -11.27 -0.25 -7.41
C ALA A 172 -11.87 0.85 -6.52
N VAL A 173 -11.12 1.91 -6.21
CA VAL A 173 -11.63 3.09 -5.48
C VAL A 173 -12.78 3.73 -6.25
N GLU A 174 -12.60 3.99 -7.55
CA GLU A 174 -13.64 4.60 -8.38
C GLU A 174 -14.93 3.75 -8.40
N GLN A 175 -14.81 2.41 -8.42
CA GLN A 175 -15.98 1.54 -8.37
C GLN A 175 -16.65 1.53 -6.98
N VAL A 176 -15.88 1.36 -5.91
CA VAL A 176 -16.43 1.27 -4.54
C VAL A 176 -17.08 2.59 -4.11
N TYR A 177 -16.46 3.71 -4.47
CA TYR A 177 -16.90 5.06 -4.07
C TYR A 177 -17.57 5.83 -5.20
N ILE A 178 -18.13 5.16 -6.20
CA ILE A 178 -18.77 5.79 -7.37
C ILE A 178 -19.85 6.83 -6.98
N LYS A 179 -20.60 6.57 -5.90
CA LYS A 179 -21.63 7.46 -5.37
C LYS A 179 -21.08 8.79 -4.83
N PHE A 180 -19.79 8.84 -4.49
CA PHE A 180 -19.09 10.03 -4.01
C PHE A 180 -18.42 10.80 -5.15
N GLY A 181 -18.52 10.31 -6.40
CA GLY A 181 -17.93 10.96 -7.58
C GLY A 181 -16.40 11.02 -7.53
N ILE A 182 -15.76 10.09 -6.82
CA ILE A 182 -14.30 10.01 -6.78
C ILE A 182 -13.79 9.55 -8.14
N ALA A 183 -12.97 10.38 -8.77
CA ALA A 183 -12.18 10.05 -9.94
C ALA A 183 -10.71 10.17 -9.57
N VAL A 184 -9.98 9.06 -9.59
CA VAL A 184 -8.57 9.04 -9.23
C VAL A 184 -7.77 9.59 -10.40
N LYS A 185 -7.07 10.69 -10.19
CA LYS A 185 -6.31 11.37 -11.26
C LYS A 185 -4.83 11.03 -11.25
N GLN A 186 -4.32 10.57 -10.11
CA GLN A 186 -2.91 10.25 -9.97
C GLN A 186 -2.67 9.19 -8.88
N SER A 187 -1.46 8.62 -8.89
CA SER A 187 -0.99 7.69 -7.87
C SER A 187 0.46 7.95 -7.53
N LEU A 188 0.78 7.93 -6.23
CA LEU A 188 2.12 8.09 -5.68
C LEU A 188 2.54 6.80 -4.98
N GLY A 189 3.50 6.10 -5.59
CA GLY A 189 4.29 5.07 -4.90
C GLY A 189 5.52 5.73 -4.30
N ARG A 190 5.42 6.24 -3.07
CA ARG A 190 6.56 6.93 -2.44
C ARG A 190 7.45 5.91 -1.75
N CYS A 191 8.55 5.60 -2.41
CA CYS A 191 9.62 4.77 -1.89
C CYS A 191 10.86 5.66 -1.77
N ARG A 192 11.26 6.02 -0.54
CA ARG A 192 12.52 6.75 -0.31
C ARG A 192 13.31 6.11 0.81
N ILE A 193 14.63 6.24 0.65
CA ILE A 193 15.66 5.46 1.32
C ILE A 193 15.80 5.98 2.76
N ALA A 194 16.00 5.08 3.73
CA ALA A 194 16.44 5.45 5.08
C ALA A 194 17.90 5.93 5.08
#